data_AF-A0AAW2SYR1-F1
#
_entry.id   AF-A0AAW2SYR1-F1
#
_cell.length_a   1.000
_cell.length_b   1.000
_cell.length_c   1.000
_cell.angle_alpha   90.00
_cell.angle_beta   90.00
_cell.angle_gamma   90.00
#
_symmetry.space_group_name_H-M   'P 1'
#
loop_
_entity.id
_entity.type
_entity.pdbx_description
1 polymer ?
#
loop_
_entity_poly.entity_id
_entity_poly.type
_entity_poly.pdbx_seq_one_letter_code
_entity_poly.pdbx_strand_id
1 'polypeptide(L)'
;MEHMSLDDETGLDPIGIRVRPVTGLVAADYFALGYFVWAVLIANLAQIGYEEKTMYMASYDWRLSFQNTEVRDQTMSRIKSNIELMVSTNGGNKAVIVPHSMGVVYFLHFMKWVETPAPMGGGGGPDWCARHIKTVMNIAGPLLGVPKTISGLFSEEAKDVAVVRAIAPGGDTIWGGLDWSPEEGYVPNTRKQISTFDDIDGHTKDQNTKSKTNHVHYGRIISFGKDIAKAHSSQIQRIDFRGQVLVIPTGAIKGNNIANNGCGDVWTEYHDMGFSGINAVAEYKAYTAGDIVDLLNYVAPKMMARGSAHFSYGIAANLDDPKYAHYKYWSNPLETKLPNATDMEIFSMYGVGIPTERAYVYRQSPYAECYIPFQIDTSASEEDGDMCLRDGVFTVDGDETVPVLSMGFMSAKGWRGKTRFNPSGIKNYVREYEHAPPSNFLEGRGTQSGAHVDIMEILL
;
A
#
# COMPACT_ATOMS: atom_id res chain seq x y z
N MET A 1 10.73 18.69 11.72
CA MET A 1 10.73 18.03 10.39
C MET A 1 12.16 17.66 9.98
N GLU A 2 13.13 18.58 10.01
CA GLU A 2 14.53 18.34 9.61
C GLU A 2 15.15 17.04 10.16
N HIS A 3 15.00 16.74 11.45
CA HIS A 3 15.54 15.50 12.05
C HIS A 3 14.88 14.21 11.57
N MET A 4 13.67 14.28 11.03
CA MET A 4 12.92 13.11 10.54
C MET A 4 13.06 12.91 9.04
N SER A 5 13.53 13.92 8.31
CA SER A 5 13.78 13.85 6.87
C SER A 5 14.94 12.91 6.55
N LEU A 6 14.87 12.29 5.37
CA LEU A 6 15.98 11.56 4.78
C LEU A 6 16.69 12.45 3.77
N ASP A 7 17.95 12.13 3.51
CA ASP A 7 18.73 12.75 2.45
C ASP A 7 18.13 12.47 1.07
N ASP A 8 17.97 13.52 0.27
CA ASP A 8 17.24 13.48 -1.00
C ASP A 8 17.98 12.74 -2.12
N GLU A 9 19.26 12.44 -1.96
CA GLU A 9 20.04 11.67 -2.95
C GLU A 9 20.21 10.22 -2.51
N THR A 10 20.65 10.00 -1.28
CA THR A 10 21.01 8.67 -0.75
C THR A 10 19.83 7.92 -0.15
N GLY A 11 18.78 8.63 0.30
CA GLY A 11 17.69 8.04 1.07
C GLY A 11 18.13 7.48 2.44
N LEU A 12 19.23 8.01 2.99
CA LEU A 12 19.76 7.71 4.33
C LEU A 12 19.61 8.93 5.24
N ASP A 13 20.17 8.88 6.46
CA ASP A 13 20.14 10.02 7.37
C ASP A 13 21.00 11.18 6.81
N PRO A 14 20.54 12.45 6.92
CA PRO A 14 21.35 13.60 6.56
C PRO A 14 22.64 13.72 7.39
N ILE A 15 23.64 14.44 6.84
CA ILE A 15 24.92 14.67 7.54
C ILE A 15 24.66 15.33 8.90
N GLY A 16 25.19 14.74 9.97
CA GLY A 16 25.06 15.25 11.34
C GLY A 16 23.77 14.83 12.07
N ILE A 17 22.84 14.16 11.39
CA ILE A 17 21.58 13.67 11.97
C ILE A 17 21.63 12.14 12.07
N ARG A 18 21.13 11.58 13.18
CA ARG A 18 21.01 10.13 13.37
C ARG A 18 19.70 9.81 14.06
N VAL A 19 18.91 8.95 13.43
CA VAL A 19 17.64 8.45 13.98
C VAL A 19 17.66 6.93 13.92
N ARG A 20 17.34 6.27 15.03
CA ARG A 20 17.35 4.81 15.13
C ARG A 20 16.05 4.29 15.75
N PRO A 21 15.54 3.14 15.29
CA PRO A 21 14.36 2.55 15.90
C PRO A 21 14.67 2.09 17.32
N VAL A 22 13.71 2.25 18.22
CA VAL A 22 13.74 1.59 19.53
C VAL A 22 13.65 0.09 19.33
N THR A 23 14.41 -0.69 20.11
CA THR A 23 14.50 -2.15 19.98
C THR A 23 13.78 -2.87 21.12
N GLY A 24 13.34 -4.10 20.86
CA GLY A 24 12.72 -4.98 21.87
C GLY A 24 11.22 -4.81 21.99
N LEU A 25 10.58 -5.52 22.93
CA LEU A 25 9.12 -5.49 23.11
C LEU A 25 8.59 -4.10 23.51
N VAL A 26 9.42 -3.29 24.16
CA VAL A 26 9.12 -1.88 24.47
C VAL A 26 8.84 -1.03 23.23
N ALA A 27 9.32 -1.44 22.05
CA ALA A 27 9.03 -0.76 20.79
C ALA A 27 7.58 -0.98 20.31
N ALA A 28 6.86 -1.94 20.89
CA ALA A 28 5.56 -2.42 20.43
C ALA A 28 4.40 -2.12 21.40
N ASP A 29 4.72 -1.64 22.61
CA ASP A 29 3.78 -1.51 23.72
C ASP A 29 2.86 -0.28 23.54
N TYR A 30 3.41 0.94 23.52
CA TYR A 30 2.65 2.18 23.31
C TYR A 30 3.39 3.09 22.32
N PHE A 31 2.74 3.40 21.20
CA PHE A 31 3.24 4.35 20.20
C PHE A 31 3.03 5.82 20.67
N ALA A 32 1.95 6.06 21.41
CA ALA A 32 1.63 7.30 22.11
C ALA A 32 0.73 6.98 23.33
N LEU A 33 0.55 7.93 24.24
CA LEU A 33 -0.40 7.79 25.36
C LEU A 33 -1.79 7.40 24.83
N GLY A 34 -2.25 6.20 25.19
CA GLY A 34 -3.55 5.66 24.76
C GLY A 34 -3.58 5.00 23.36
N TYR A 35 -2.43 4.84 22.69
CA TYR A 35 -2.33 4.20 21.37
C TYR A 35 -1.37 3.00 21.41
N PHE A 36 -1.92 1.79 21.45
CA PHE A 36 -1.18 0.52 21.44
C PHE A 36 -1.48 -0.24 20.14
N VAL A 37 -0.47 -0.85 19.53
CA VAL A 37 -0.63 -1.61 18.27
C VAL A 37 -0.45 -3.11 18.50
N TRP A 38 0.54 -3.50 19.32
CA TRP A 38 0.86 -4.91 19.56
C TRP A 38 0.54 -5.38 20.98
N ALA A 39 0.21 -4.49 21.92
CA ALA A 39 0.05 -4.82 23.33
C ALA A 39 -0.97 -5.94 23.59
N VAL A 40 -2.13 -5.89 22.91
CA VAL A 40 -3.18 -6.92 23.03
C VAL A 40 -2.67 -8.28 22.58
N LEU A 41 -2.05 -8.34 21.39
CA LEU A 41 -1.50 -9.58 20.86
C LEU A 41 -0.39 -10.14 21.76
N ILE A 42 0.51 -9.29 22.27
CA ILE A 42 1.59 -9.69 23.19
C ILE A 42 0.99 -10.24 24.50
N ALA A 43 -0.04 -9.58 25.04
CA ALA A 43 -0.73 -10.05 26.24
C ALA A 43 -1.41 -11.40 26.04
N ASN A 44 -2.08 -11.61 24.91
CA ASN A 44 -2.73 -12.89 24.59
C ASN A 44 -1.70 -14.02 24.40
N LEU A 45 -0.57 -13.74 23.74
CA LEU A 45 0.55 -14.67 23.64
C LEU A 45 1.12 -15.04 25.01
N ALA A 46 1.25 -14.07 25.91
CA ALA A 46 1.71 -14.31 27.27
C ALA A 46 0.74 -15.22 28.06
N GLN A 47 -0.58 -15.07 27.87
CA GLN A 47 -1.58 -15.92 28.52
C GLN A 47 -1.48 -17.39 28.10
N ILE A 48 -1.06 -17.67 26.86
CA ILE A 48 -0.87 -19.04 26.36
C ILE A 48 0.56 -19.57 26.55
N GLY A 49 1.40 -18.86 27.31
CA GLY A 49 2.71 -19.33 27.76
C GLY A 49 3.92 -18.83 26.95
N TYR A 50 3.75 -17.85 26.07
CA TYR A 50 4.91 -17.17 25.48
C TYR A 50 5.53 -16.19 26.49
N GLU A 51 6.85 -16.23 26.56
CA GLU A 51 7.66 -15.33 27.39
C GLU A 51 8.54 -14.43 26.51
N GLU A 52 9.12 -13.37 27.09
CA GLU A 52 10.07 -12.49 26.41
C GLU A 52 11.21 -13.26 25.72
N LYS A 53 11.73 -14.33 26.35
CA LYS A 53 12.79 -15.16 25.75
C LYS A 53 12.34 -15.98 24.53
N THR A 54 11.04 -16.12 24.32
CA THR A 54 10.42 -16.86 23.21
C THR A 54 9.71 -15.96 22.21
N MET A 55 9.78 -14.64 22.41
CA MET A 55 9.21 -13.62 21.52
C MET A 55 10.31 -12.67 21.07
N TYR A 56 10.25 -12.25 19.82
CA TYR A 56 11.20 -11.29 19.26
C TYR A 56 10.46 -10.24 18.44
N MET A 57 10.58 -8.98 18.86
CA MET A 57 10.06 -7.84 18.13
C MET A 57 11.12 -7.30 17.17
N ALA A 58 10.90 -7.51 15.87
CA ALA A 58 11.77 -7.02 14.80
C ALA A 58 11.43 -5.57 14.43
N SER A 59 11.81 -4.62 15.28
CA SER A 59 11.68 -3.18 15.02
C SER A 59 12.67 -2.72 13.93
N TYR A 60 12.22 -1.87 13.01
CA TYR A 60 13.06 -1.30 11.96
C TYR A 60 12.67 0.15 11.63
N ASP A 61 13.56 0.87 10.96
CA ASP A 61 13.27 2.22 10.49
C ASP A 61 12.44 2.17 9.20
N TRP A 62 11.14 2.41 9.36
CA TRP A 62 10.16 2.35 8.30
C TRP A 62 10.28 3.48 7.26
N ARG A 63 11.08 4.51 7.53
CA ARG A 63 11.34 5.60 6.57
C ARG A 63 12.26 5.15 5.44
N LEU A 64 13.14 4.18 5.72
CA LEU A 64 14.13 3.70 4.76
C LEU A 64 13.53 2.72 3.75
N SER A 65 14.18 2.62 2.58
CA SER A 65 13.95 1.49 1.69
C SER A 65 14.40 0.18 2.36
N PHE A 66 13.80 -0.94 1.97
CA PHE A 66 14.06 -2.22 2.63
C PHE A 66 15.54 -2.61 2.57
N GLN A 67 16.18 -2.42 1.41
CA GLN A 67 17.62 -2.67 1.29
C GLN A 67 18.45 -1.69 2.13
N ASN A 68 18.05 -0.42 2.25
CA ASN A 68 18.78 0.55 3.06
C ASN A 68 18.72 0.26 4.56
N THR A 69 17.69 -0.46 5.05
CA THR A 69 17.69 -0.96 6.44
C THR A 69 18.85 -1.92 6.72
N GLU A 70 19.22 -2.74 5.72
CA GLU A 70 20.40 -3.59 5.82
C GLU A 70 21.69 -2.79 5.70
N VAL A 71 21.79 -1.91 4.70
CA VAL A 71 23.00 -1.09 4.50
C VAL A 71 23.32 -0.23 5.73
N ARG A 72 22.31 0.41 6.34
CA ARG A 72 22.51 1.34 7.46
C ARG A 72 22.65 0.64 8.80
N ASP A 73 21.75 -0.31 9.10
CA ASP A 73 21.57 -0.84 10.45
C ASP A 73 21.81 -2.35 10.57
N GLN A 74 22.06 -3.03 9.45
CA GLN A 74 22.14 -4.49 9.36
C GLN A 74 20.86 -5.16 9.89
N THR A 75 19.71 -4.51 9.68
CA THR A 75 18.42 -4.96 10.23
C THR A 75 18.05 -6.37 9.77
N MET A 76 18.21 -6.68 8.48
CA MET A 76 17.85 -8.01 7.96
C MET A 76 18.83 -9.07 8.47
N SER A 77 20.12 -8.75 8.56
CA SER A 77 21.13 -9.60 9.20
C SER A 77 20.79 -9.90 10.66
N ARG A 78 20.36 -8.89 11.44
CA ARG A 78 19.89 -9.08 12.82
C ARG A 78 18.63 -9.95 12.90
N ILE A 79 17.66 -9.76 12.01
CA ILE A 79 16.45 -10.60 11.97
C ILE A 79 16.84 -12.06 11.68
N LYS A 80 17.70 -12.30 10.69
CA LYS A 80 18.22 -13.64 10.36
C LYS A 80 18.87 -14.30 11.58
N SER A 81 19.83 -13.63 12.22
CA SER A 81 20.56 -14.20 13.36
C SER A 81 19.66 -14.46 14.57
N ASN A 82 18.68 -13.59 14.85
CA ASN A 82 17.72 -13.82 15.93
C ASN A 82 16.82 -15.03 15.64
N ILE A 83 16.33 -15.19 14.41
CA ILE A 83 15.52 -16.36 14.04
C ILE A 83 16.35 -17.65 14.17
N GLU A 84 17.59 -17.66 13.66
CA GLU A 84 18.49 -18.82 13.79
C GLU A 84 18.76 -19.18 15.26
N LEU A 85 18.97 -18.16 16.11
CA LEU A 85 19.17 -18.34 17.54
C LEU A 85 17.91 -18.89 18.23
N MET A 86 16.73 -18.32 17.96
CA MET A 86 15.47 -18.78 18.55
C MET A 86 15.16 -20.22 18.14
N VAL A 87 15.37 -20.58 16.88
CA VAL A 87 15.14 -21.97 16.41
C VAL A 87 16.11 -22.94 17.08
N SER A 88 17.40 -22.60 17.15
CA SER A 88 18.41 -23.48 17.76
C SER A 88 18.25 -23.65 19.28
N THR A 89 17.76 -22.63 19.96
CA THR A 89 17.54 -22.65 21.42
C THR A 89 16.16 -23.17 21.84
N ASN A 90 15.20 -23.25 20.91
CA ASN A 90 13.86 -23.78 21.15
C ASN A 90 13.67 -25.21 20.62
N GLY A 91 14.69 -26.06 20.76
CA GLY A 91 14.63 -27.48 20.38
C GLY A 91 14.47 -27.73 18.88
N GLY A 92 14.86 -26.79 18.03
CA GLY A 92 14.72 -26.89 16.57
C GLY A 92 13.32 -26.54 16.05
N ASN A 93 12.41 -26.05 16.91
CA ASN A 93 11.10 -25.60 16.47
C ASN A 93 11.23 -24.35 15.61
N LYS A 94 10.68 -24.42 14.38
CA LYS A 94 10.68 -23.33 13.41
C LYS A 94 9.83 -22.15 13.92
N ALA A 95 10.25 -20.93 13.59
CA ALA A 95 9.61 -19.70 14.04
C ALA A 95 8.25 -19.44 13.36
N VAL A 96 7.32 -18.85 14.12
CA VAL A 96 6.10 -18.24 13.59
C VAL A 96 6.35 -16.74 13.47
N ILE A 97 6.07 -16.19 12.28
CA ILE A 97 6.32 -14.78 11.96
C ILE A 97 4.98 -14.09 11.83
N VAL A 98 4.80 -12.96 12.52
CA VAL A 98 3.54 -12.21 12.51
C VAL A 98 3.81 -10.78 11.99
N PRO A 99 3.87 -10.59 10.67
CA PRO A 99 4.00 -9.25 10.10
C PRO A 99 2.64 -8.56 9.95
N HIS A 100 2.59 -7.26 10.24
CA HIS A 100 1.40 -6.39 10.04
C HIS A 100 1.67 -5.32 8.98
N SER A 101 0.65 -5.02 8.17
CA SER A 101 0.67 -3.93 7.19
C SER A 101 1.93 -3.98 6.30
N MET A 102 2.66 -2.87 6.19
CA MET A 102 3.94 -2.78 5.50
C MET A 102 4.95 -3.88 5.90
N GLY A 103 4.92 -4.36 7.14
CA GLY A 103 5.78 -5.45 7.61
C GLY A 103 5.60 -6.73 6.79
N VAL A 104 4.42 -6.95 6.19
CA VAL A 104 4.15 -8.10 5.30
C VAL A 104 5.03 -8.02 4.05
N VAL A 105 5.08 -6.84 3.44
CA VAL A 105 5.87 -6.58 2.22
C VAL A 105 7.37 -6.58 2.56
N TYR A 106 7.75 -6.04 3.73
CA TYR A 106 9.12 -6.11 4.24
C TYR A 106 9.57 -7.57 4.46
N PHE A 107 8.71 -8.41 5.04
CA PHE A 107 9.05 -9.81 5.28
C PHE A 107 9.12 -10.63 3.99
N LEU A 108 8.29 -10.30 2.98
CA LEU A 108 8.42 -10.86 1.63
C LEU A 108 9.81 -10.56 1.02
N HIS A 109 10.27 -9.31 1.15
CA HIS A 109 11.63 -8.91 0.75
C HIS A 109 12.69 -9.68 1.54
N PHE A 110 12.54 -9.78 2.86
CA PHE A 110 13.46 -10.50 3.74
C PHE A 110 13.61 -11.97 3.35
N MET A 111 12.50 -12.68 3.07
CA MET A 111 12.56 -14.10 2.65
C MET A 111 13.39 -14.27 1.39
N LYS A 112 13.32 -13.33 0.44
CA LYS A 112 14.14 -13.40 -0.78
C LYS A 112 15.58 -12.98 -0.53
N TRP A 113 15.79 -11.94 0.29
CA TRP A 113 17.11 -11.47 0.69
C TRP A 113 17.89 -12.57 1.42
N VAL A 114 17.28 -13.26 2.39
CA VAL A 114 17.98 -14.25 3.22
C VAL A 114 18.43 -15.47 2.43
N GLU A 115 17.68 -15.91 1.42
CA GLU A 115 18.04 -17.03 0.55
C GLU A 115 19.08 -16.66 -0.52
N THR A 116 19.20 -15.38 -0.85
CA THR A 116 20.11 -14.87 -1.89
C THR A 116 21.55 -14.86 -1.37
N PRO A 117 22.55 -15.32 -2.16
CA PRO A 117 23.95 -15.28 -1.77
C PRO A 117 24.47 -13.87 -1.46
N ALA A 118 25.44 -13.80 -0.55
CA ALA A 118 26.22 -12.58 -0.33
C ALA A 118 27.02 -12.20 -1.60
N PRO A 119 27.27 -10.90 -1.87
CA PRO A 119 26.94 -9.76 -1.02
C PRO A 119 25.54 -9.17 -1.24
N MET A 120 24.74 -9.69 -2.19
CA MET A 120 23.43 -9.13 -2.53
C MET A 120 22.36 -9.46 -1.49
N GLY A 121 22.42 -10.67 -0.94
CA GLY A 121 21.51 -11.17 0.09
C GLY A 121 22.23 -11.63 1.36
N GLY A 122 21.46 -12.25 2.25
CA GLY A 122 21.89 -12.71 3.56
C GLY A 122 22.66 -14.02 3.58
N GLY A 123 22.79 -14.73 2.45
CA GLY A 123 23.61 -15.94 2.33
C GLY A 123 23.15 -17.10 3.23
N GLY A 124 21.86 -17.18 3.56
CA GLY A 124 21.27 -18.27 4.33
C GLY A 124 21.10 -19.58 3.57
N GLY A 125 21.14 -19.52 2.24
CA GLY A 125 20.92 -20.65 1.33
C GLY A 125 19.45 -20.78 0.89
N PRO A 126 19.17 -21.51 -0.21
CA PRO A 126 17.83 -21.62 -0.81
C PRO A 126 16.82 -22.41 0.01
N ASP A 127 17.26 -23.05 1.09
CA ASP A 127 16.44 -23.83 2.02
C ASP A 127 16.27 -23.12 3.37
N TRP A 128 16.76 -21.90 3.51
CA TRP A 128 16.77 -21.19 4.80
C TRP A 128 15.36 -21.00 5.35
N CYS A 129 14.41 -20.55 4.51
CA CYS A 129 13.01 -20.39 4.94
C CYS A 129 12.40 -21.74 5.34
N ALA A 130 12.67 -22.79 4.57
CA ALA A 130 12.19 -24.14 4.87
C ALA A 130 12.71 -24.69 6.20
N ARG A 131 13.94 -24.34 6.58
CA ARG A 131 14.56 -24.78 7.84
C ARG A 131 14.13 -23.98 9.06
N HIS A 132 13.79 -22.70 8.92
CA HIS A 132 13.61 -21.82 10.08
C HIS A 132 12.19 -21.27 10.24
N ILE A 133 11.35 -21.27 9.21
CA ILE A 133 10.03 -20.66 9.26
C ILE A 133 8.94 -21.74 9.21
N LYS A 134 8.07 -21.74 10.22
CA LYS A 134 6.91 -22.63 10.28
C LYS A 134 5.72 -21.99 9.56
N THR A 135 5.42 -20.76 9.95
CA THR A 135 4.21 -20.06 9.53
C THR A 135 4.48 -18.57 9.41
N VAL A 136 3.92 -17.94 8.38
CA VAL A 136 3.84 -16.48 8.26
C VAL A 136 2.38 -16.07 8.34
N MET A 137 2.05 -15.29 9.36
CA MET A 137 0.70 -14.79 9.66
C MET A 137 0.60 -13.34 9.23
N ASN A 138 0.38 -13.10 7.94
CA ASN A 138 0.22 -11.77 7.38
C ASN A 138 -1.08 -11.13 7.89
N ILE A 139 -0.95 -9.95 8.51
CA ILE A 139 -2.10 -9.17 8.98
C ILE A 139 -2.20 -7.88 8.15
N ALA A 140 -3.33 -7.68 7.48
CA ALA A 140 -3.64 -6.49 6.70
C ALA A 140 -2.53 -6.08 5.70
N GLY A 141 -1.90 -7.05 5.04
CA GLY A 141 -0.73 -6.81 4.20
C GLY A 141 -1.08 -6.15 2.85
N PRO A 142 -0.60 -4.92 2.54
CA PRO A 142 -0.88 -4.24 1.27
C PRO A 142 0.03 -4.76 0.15
N LEU A 143 -0.16 -6.03 -0.23
CA LEU A 143 0.70 -6.73 -1.18
C LEU A 143 0.72 -6.10 -2.57
N LEU A 144 -0.37 -5.43 -2.97
CA LEU A 144 -0.45 -4.71 -4.24
C LEU A 144 -0.50 -3.18 -4.04
N GLY A 145 -0.02 -2.68 -2.91
CA GLY A 145 0.03 -1.24 -2.65
C GLY A 145 -1.31 -0.67 -2.17
N VAL A 146 -1.39 0.66 -2.09
CA VAL A 146 -2.50 1.36 -1.42
C VAL A 146 -2.80 2.66 -2.19
N PRO A 147 -3.96 2.78 -2.86
CA PRO A 147 -4.32 3.99 -3.61
C PRO A 147 -4.24 5.29 -2.79
N LYS A 148 -4.50 5.20 -1.48
CA LYS A 148 -4.37 6.30 -0.51
C LYS A 148 -3.02 7.01 -0.51
N THR A 149 -1.94 6.36 -0.92
CA THR A 149 -0.65 7.05 -0.98
C THR A 149 -0.56 8.07 -2.11
N ILE A 150 -1.40 7.92 -3.15
CA ILE A 150 -1.44 8.84 -4.28
C ILE A 150 -2.04 10.19 -3.85
N SER A 151 -3.02 10.19 -2.95
CA SER A 151 -3.61 11.44 -2.46
C SER A 151 -2.63 12.26 -1.63
N GLY A 152 -1.86 11.61 -0.75
CA GLY A 152 -0.81 12.27 0.03
C GLY A 152 0.33 12.85 -0.83
N LEU A 153 0.60 12.24 -1.98
CA LEU A 153 1.66 12.70 -2.90
C LEU A 153 1.25 13.93 -3.71
N PHE A 154 0.00 13.94 -4.19
CA PHE A 154 -0.57 15.05 -4.95
C PHE A 154 -0.86 16.29 -4.10
N SER A 155 -1.18 16.08 -2.82
CA SER A 155 -1.35 17.13 -1.83
C SER A 155 -0.03 17.59 -1.17
N GLU A 156 1.12 17.02 -1.55
CA GLU A 156 2.43 17.21 -0.89
C GLU A 156 2.48 16.87 0.61
N GLU A 157 1.44 16.25 1.15
CA GLU A 157 1.35 15.86 2.56
C GLU A 157 2.27 14.67 2.90
N ALA A 158 2.60 13.83 1.91
CA ALA A 158 3.46 12.65 2.10
C ALA A 158 4.41 12.43 0.90
N LYS A 159 5.69 12.72 1.09
CA LYS A 159 6.78 12.56 0.10
C LYS A 159 7.84 11.54 0.51
N ASP A 160 7.41 10.45 1.16
CA ASP A 160 8.30 9.45 1.71
C ASP A 160 8.40 8.15 0.87
N VAL A 161 9.34 7.29 1.24
CA VAL A 161 9.58 5.98 0.59
C VAL A 161 8.37 5.05 0.74
N ALA A 162 7.58 5.19 1.80
CA ALA A 162 6.41 4.34 2.03
C ALA A 162 5.32 4.62 0.99
N VAL A 163 5.16 5.87 0.58
CA VAL A 163 4.27 6.30 -0.51
C VAL A 163 4.69 5.69 -1.84
N VAL A 164 5.97 5.83 -2.21
CA VAL A 164 6.49 5.38 -3.50
C VAL A 164 6.37 3.86 -3.65
N ARG A 165 6.62 3.10 -2.57
CA ARG A 165 6.44 1.64 -2.58
C ARG A 165 5.00 1.21 -2.89
N ALA A 166 4.02 1.97 -2.42
CA ALA A 166 2.62 1.58 -2.44
C ALA A 166 1.92 1.85 -3.79
N ILE A 167 2.66 2.24 -4.84
CA ILE A 167 2.11 2.53 -6.17
C ILE A 167 1.70 1.21 -6.85
N ALA A 168 0.44 0.83 -6.63
CA ALA A 168 -0.37 -0.10 -7.42
C ALA A 168 0.40 -1.07 -8.37
N PRO A 169 1.20 -2.02 -7.86
CA PRO A 169 1.92 -2.96 -8.71
C PRO A 169 0.96 -3.77 -9.57
N GLY A 170 1.42 -4.06 -10.77
CA GLY A 170 0.64 -4.76 -11.79
C GLY A 170 -0.17 -3.85 -12.71
N GLY A 171 -0.21 -2.54 -12.42
CA GLY A 171 -0.82 -1.53 -13.27
C GLY A 171 -2.24 -1.91 -13.68
N ASP A 172 -2.60 -1.59 -14.92
CA ASP A 172 -3.96 -1.78 -15.44
C ASP A 172 -4.43 -3.24 -15.43
N THR A 173 -3.50 -4.20 -15.48
CA THR A 173 -3.84 -5.63 -15.46
C THR A 173 -4.47 -6.04 -14.13
N ILE A 174 -4.07 -5.40 -13.04
CA ILE A 174 -4.54 -5.70 -11.69
C ILE A 174 -5.60 -4.70 -11.25
N TRP A 175 -5.38 -3.41 -11.51
CA TRP A 175 -6.18 -2.31 -10.95
C TRP A 175 -7.27 -1.80 -11.89
N GLY A 176 -7.34 -2.31 -13.12
CA GLY A 176 -8.30 -1.85 -14.11
C GLY A 176 -7.78 -0.74 -15.02
N GLY A 177 -8.48 -0.55 -16.12
CA GLY A 177 -8.22 0.51 -17.10
C GLY A 177 -9.25 1.63 -17.03
N LEU A 178 -9.32 2.45 -18.08
CA LEU A 178 -10.27 3.57 -18.13
C LEU A 178 -11.74 3.14 -18.01
N ASP A 179 -12.08 1.95 -18.49
CA ASP A 179 -13.47 1.51 -18.61
C ASP A 179 -13.81 0.26 -17.79
N TRP A 180 -12.83 -0.34 -17.11
CA TRP A 180 -13.03 -1.57 -16.37
C TRP A 180 -12.21 -1.59 -15.08
N SER A 181 -12.67 -2.36 -14.09
CA SER A 181 -11.94 -2.63 -12.85
C SER A 181 -12.35 -3.97 -12.22
N PRO A 182 -11.55 -4.56 -11.32
CA PRO A 182 -11.98 -5.75 -10.58
C PRO A 182 -13.23 -5.53 -9.70
N GLU A 183 -13.47 -4.29 -9.29
CA GLU A 183 -14.55 -3.91 -8.37
C GLU A 183 -15.85 -3.53 -9.10
N GLU A 184 -15.99 -3.85 -10.39
CA GLU A 184 -17.23 -3.60 -11.13
C GLU A 184 -18.45 -4.25 -10.47
N GLY A 185 -19.50 -3.45 -10.28
CA GLY A 185 -20.71 -3.88 -9.57
C GLY A 185 -20.62 -3.78 -8.04
N TYR A 186 -19.49 -3.32 -7.49
CA TYR A 186 -19.42 -2.94 -6.09
C TYR A 186 -20.37 -1.78 -5.81
N VAL A 187 -21.16 -1.93 -4.75
CA VAL A 187 -22.01 -0.87 -4.19
C VAL A 187 -21.65 -0.77 -2.70
N PRO A 188 -21.24 0.41 -2.20
CA PRO A 188 -21.00 0.63 -0.78
C PRO A 188 -22.28 0.30 -0.03
N ASN A 189 -22.25 -0.77 0.73
CA ASN A 189 -23.44 -1.27 1.40
C ASN A 189 -23.80 -0.30 2.53
N THR A 190 -24.86 0.49 2.40
CA THR A 190 -25.61 0.91 3.58
C THR A 190 -26.37 -0.32 4.07
N ARG A 191 -25.69 -1.25 4.78
CA ARG A 191 -26.40 -2.22 5.62
C ARG A 191 -27.16 -1.38 6.65
N LYS A 192 -28.41 -1.02 6.32
CA LYS A 192 -29.40 -0.58 7.28
C LYS A 192 -29.29 -1.52 8.46
N GLN A 193 -29.08 -0.95 9.64
CA GLN A 193 -29.36 -1.65 10.89
C GLN A 193 -30.70 -2.35 10.71
N ILE A 194 -30.70 -3.67 10.66
CA ILE A 194 -31.91 -4.43 10.89
C ILE A 194 -32.17 -4.22 12.39
N SER A 195 -32.83 -3.11 12.71
CA SER A 195 -33.62 -3.04 13.93
C SER A 195 -34.72 -4.06 13.74
N THR A 196 -34.53 -5.24 14.31
CA THR A 196 -35.63 -6.15 14.60
C THR A 196 -36.68 -5.33 15.34
N PHE A 197 -37.93 -5.41 14.88
CA PHE A 197 -39.17 -4.72 15.30
C PHE A 197 -39.68 -3.71 14.27
N ASP A 198 -40.32 -4.21 13.20
CA ASP A 198 -41.79 -4.18 13.11
C ASP A 198 -42.30 -4.80 11.79
N ASP A 199 -43.29 -5.65 11.98
CA ASP A 199 -44.39 -6.09 11.12
C ASP A 199 -44.17 -6.76 9.74
N ILE A 200 -44.67 -8.00 9.76
CA ILE A 200 -45.25 -8.78 8.67
C ILE A 200 -46.15 -7.88 7.81
N ASP A 201 -45.78 -7.65 6.55
CA ASP A 201 -46.77 -7.74 5.48
C ASP A 201 -46.16 -8.21 4.17
N GLY A 202 -46.79 -9.22 3.58
CA GLY A 202 -46.35 -9.89 2.39
C GLY A 202 -46.86 -9.15 1.15
N HIS A 203 -45.96 -8.52 0.41
CA HIS A 203 -46.20 -8.23 -1.00
C HIS A 203 -44.94 -8.47 -1.83
N THR A 204 -44.93 -9.64 -2.49
CA THR A 204 -44.19 -9.90 -3.72
C THR A 204 -44.52 -8.80 -4.74
N LYS A 205 -43.55 -7.93 -5.01
CA LYS A 205 -43.54 -7.11 -6.22
C LYS A 205 -42.34 -7.46 -7.07
N ASP A 206 -42.68 -7.73 -8.32
CA ASP A 206 -41.83 -8.18 -9.40
C ASP A 206 -40.50 -7.42 -9.54
N GLN A 207 -39.49 -8.22 -9.85
CA GLN A 207 -38.27 -7.81 -10.53
C GLN A 207 -38.61 -7.11 -11.85
N ASN A 208 -38.58 -5.77 -11.88
CA ASN A 208 -38.22 -5.03 -13.12
C ASN A 208 -38.00 -3.53 -12.89
N THR A 209 -37.06 -3.17 -12.02
CA THR A 209 -36.41 -1.87 -12.09
C THR A 209 -34.93 -2.12 -12.30
N LYS A 210 -34.50 -2.09 -13.57
CA LYS A 210 -33.12 -1.78 -13.92
C LYS A 210 -32.83 -0.40 -13.33
N SER A 211 -32.36 -0.37 -12.08
CA SER A 211 -31.68 0.81 -11.56
C SER A 211 -30.57 1.10 -12.58
N LYS A 212 -30.57 2.30 -13.15
CA LYS A 212 -29.42 2.81 -13.88
C LYS A 212 -28.32 2.98 -12.84
N THR A 213 -27.68 1.90 -12.42
CA THR A 213 -26.47 1.96 -11.60
C THR A 213 -25.45 2.68 -12.47
N ASN A 214 -25.17 3.95 -12.15
CA ASN A 214 -24.09 4.68 -12.79
C ASN A 214 -22.83 3.84 -12.60
N HIS A 215 -22.27 3.35 -13.71
CA HIS A 215 -21.09 2.50 -13.65
C HIS A 215 -19.92 3.33 -13.12
N VAL A 216 -19.36 2.96 -11.97
CA VAL A 216 -18.21 3.66 -11.38
C VAL A 216 -16.93 3.14 -12.02
N HIS A 217 -16.12 4.04 -12.58
CA HIS A 217 -14.88 3.70 -13.27
C HIS A 217 -13.67 3.64 -12.32
N TYR A 218 -13.64 2.66 -11.40
CA TYR A 218 -12.56 2.55 -10.40
C TYR A 218 -11.16 2.35 -10.97
N GLY A 219 -11.03 1.87 -12.22
CA GLY A 219 -9.73 1.77 -12.89
C GLY A 219 -9.10 3.14 -13.20
N ARG A 220 -9.86 4.23 -13.14
CA ARG A 220 -9.37 5.61 -13.16
C ARG A 220 -8.97 6.02 -11.74
N ILE A 221 -7.71 5.84 -11.40
CA ILE A 221 -7.17 6.18 -10.07
C ILE A 221 -7.26 7.68 -9.78
N ILE A 222 -6.99 8.50 -10.80
CA ILE A 222 -7.18 9.96 -10.74
C ILE A 222 -8.06 10.38 -11.92
N SER A 223 -9.05 11.23 -11.64
CA SER A 223 -9.84 11.94 -12.64
C SER A 223 -9.85 13.44 -12.34
N PHE A 224 -9.50 14.28 -13.31
CA PHE A 224 -9.64 15.73 -13.20
C PHE A 224 -11.06 16.15 -13.58
N GLY A 225 -11.91 16.37 -12.58
CA GLY A 225 -13.33 16.72 -12.76
C GLY A 225 -14.29 15.54 -12.56
N LYS A 226 -15.43 15.82 -11.91
CA LYS A 226 -16.51 14.83 -11.64
C LYS A 226 -17.17 14.32 -12.92
N ASP A 227 -17.29 15.18 -13.93
CA ASP A 227 -17.78 14.83 -15.26
C ASP A 227 -16.84 13.84 -15.96
N ILE A 228 -15.52 14.07 -15.88
CA ILE A 228 -14.52 13.14 -16.41
C ILE A 228 -14.55 11.80 -15.69
N ALA A 229 -14.72 11.80 -14.36
CA ALA A 229 -14.83 10.57 -13.58
C ALA A 229 -16.01 9.68 -14.04
N LYS A 230 -17.07 10.28 -14.59
CA LYS A 230 -18.30 9.60 -15.04
C LYS A 230 -18.41 9.41 -16.55
N ALA A 231 -17.64 10.17 -17.33
CA ALA A 231 -17.72 10.15 -18.79
C ALA A 231 -17.29 8.78 -19.34
N HIS A 232 -17.86 8.37 -20.48
CA HIS A 232 -17.35 7.21 -21.21
C HIS A 232 -15.96 7.55 -21.79
N SER A 233 -15.00 6.60 -21.83
CA SER A 233 -13.62 6.90 -22.27
C SER A 233 -13.54 7.54 -23.66
N SER A 234 -14.45 7.19 -24.58
CA SER A 234 -14.52 7.79 -25.92
C SER A 234 -14.81 9.30 -25.92
N GLN A 235 -15.28 9.86 -24.81
CA GLN A 235 -15.55 11.29 -24.61
C GLN A 235 -14.37 12.00 -23.94
N ILE A 236 -13.37 11.27 -23.46
CA ILE A 236 -12.22 11.80 -22.76
C ILE A 236 -11.07 11.96 -23.74
N GLN A 237 -10.85 13.19 -24.18
CA GLN A 237 -9.65 13.53 -24.94
C GLN A 237 -8.47 13.71 -23.98
N ARG A 238 -7.54 12.74 -24.00
CA ARG A 238 -6.32 12.74 -23.18
C ARG A 238 -5.16 13.32 -24.00
N ILE A 239 -4.59 14.43 -23.56
CA ILE A 239 -3.42 15.04 -24.22
C ILE A 239 -2.16 14.53 -23.52
N ASP A 240 -1.32 13.78 -24.23
CA ASP A 240 -0.17 13.11 -23.63
C ASP A 240 0.89 14.11 -23.13
N PHE A 241 1.14 14.11 -21.82
CA PHE A 241 2.17 14.91 -21.19
C PHE A 241 3.59 14.34 -21.43
N ARG A 242 3.71 13.04 -21.78
CA ARG A 242 5.00 12.37 -22.02
C ARG A 242 5.67 12.81 -23.32
N GLY A 243 4.90 13.24 -24.32
CA GLY A 243 5.43 13.75 -25.59
C GLY A 243 6.26 15.03 -25.46
N GLN A 244 6.14 15.74 -24.33
CA GLN A 244 6.99 16.89 -23.98
C GLN A 244 8.36 16.48 -23.40
N VAL A 245 8.59 15.17 -23.16
CA VAL A 245 9.82 14.60 -22.58
C VAL A 245 10.89 14.28 -23.63
N LEU A 246 10.54 14.19 -24.93
CA LEU A 246 11.49 13.86 -26.00
C LEU A 246 12.50 15.00 -26.32
N VAL A 247 12.36 16.16 -25.69
CA VAL A 247 13.32 17.27 -25.77
C VAL A 247 14.00 17.45 -24.41
N ILE A 248 14.79 16.46 -23.99
CA ILE A 248 15.82 16.69 -22.97
C ILE A 248 17.18 16.20 -23.46
N PRO A 249 17.79 16.90 -24.44
CA PRO A 249 19.22 17.13 -24.44
C PRO A 249 19.45 18.61 -24.19
N THR A 250 19.85 18.97 -22.96
CA THR A 250 20.50 20.25 -22.63
C THR A 250 19.88 21.49 -23.29
N GLY A 251 18.79 22.01 -22.72
CA GLY A 251 18.38 23.41 -22.93
C GLY A 251 17.08 23.63 -23.72
N ALA A 252 16.10 24.20 -23.01
CA ALA A 252 14.84 24.84 -23.45
C ALA A 252 13.65 23.88 -23.74
N ILE A 253 12.43 24.06 -23.18
CA ILE A 253 11.80 25.25 -22.56
C ILE A 253 11.06 24.78 -21.28
N LYS A 254 11.63 25.01 -20.09
CA LYS A 254 10.81 25.20 -18.88
C LYS A 254 9.89 26.39 -19.21
N GLY A 255 8.57 26.21 -19.12
CA GLY A 255 7.63 27.34 -19.26
C GLY A 255 8.09 28.48 -18.34
N ASN A 256 7.94 29.74 -18.78
CA ASN A 256 8.47 30.93 -18.11
C ASN A 256 8.46 30.76 -16.59
N ASN A 257 9.64 30.50 -16.01
CA ASN A 257 9.85 30.63 -14.57
C ASN A 257 9.75 32.12 -14.28
N ILE A 258 8.54 32.60 -14.04
CA ILE A 258 8.36 33.86 -13.33
C ILE A 258 8.80 33.54 -11.91
N ALA A 259 10.11 33.61 -11.67
CA ALA A 259 10.65 33.81 -10.34
C ALA A 259 10.17 35.19 -9.88
N ASN A 260 8.89 35.27 -9.51
CA ASN A 260 8.42 36.35 -8.68
C ASN A 260 8.87 35.97 -7.28
N ASN A 261 9.77 36.76 -6.70
CA ASN A 261 10.24 36.66 -5.32
C ASN A 261 9.09 36.95 -4.31
N GLY A 262 7.90 36.38 -4.52
CA GLY A 262 6.67 36.65 -3.78
C GLY A 262 5.97 35.41 -3.21
N CYS A 263 6.35 34.20 -3.64
CA CYS A 263 5.91 32.96 -2.97
C CYS A 263 6.97 32.62 -1.90
N GLY A 264 6.56 32.40 -0.64
CA GLY A 264 7.47 32.15 0.49
C GLY A 264 8.30 30.85 0.40
N ASP A 265 9.19 30.65 1.36
CA ASP A 265 10.38 29.75 1.37
C ASP A 265 10.17 28.21 1.21
N VAL A 266 9.04 27.71 0.71
CA VAL A 266 8.85 26.26 0.49
C VAL A 266 8.88 25.93 -1.00
N TRP A 267 10.09 25.81 -1.55
CA TRP A 267 10.32 25.37 -2.93
C TRP A 267 10.14 23.86 -3.05
N THR A 268 9.26 23.41 -3.94
CA THR A 268 8.95 21.99 -4.16
C THR A 268 9.15 21.57 -5.61
N GLU A 269 9.25 20.27 -5.91
CA GLU A 269 9.43 19.76 -7.28
C GLU A 269 8.32 20.24 -8.26
N TYR A 270 7.13 20.60 -7.77
CA TYR A 270 6.08 21.20 -8.59
C TYR A 270 6.47 22.57 -9.15
N HIS A 271 7.30 23.34 -8.45
CA HIS A 271 7.81 24.62 -8.93
C HIS A 271 8.76 24.44 -10.13
N ASP A 272 9.38 23.26 -10.28
CA ASP A 272 10.21 22.93 -11.44
C ASP A 272 9.39 22.54 -12.69
N MET A 273 8.14 22.10 -12.51
CA MET A 273 7.23 21.69 -13.59
C MET A 273 6.66 22.89 -14.37
N GLY A 274 6.46 24.02 -13.69
CA GLY A 274 5.91 25.25 -14.27
C GLY A 274 4.46 25.13 -14.74
N PHE A 275 3.85 26.26 -15.09
CA PHE A 275 2.41 26.34 -15.42
C PHE A 275 2.00 25.46 -16.63
N SER A 276 2.86 25.37 -17.65
CA SER A 276 2.61 24.51 -18.81
C SER A 276 2.56 23.03 -18.42
N GLY A 277 3.41 22.60 -17.50
CA GLY A 277 3.41 21.22 -17.03
C GLY A 277 2.23 20.92 -16.10
N ILE A 278 1.85 21.88 -15.25
CA ILE A 278 0.63 21.78 -14.43
C ILE A 278 -0.61 21.56 -15.32
N ASN A 279 -0.76 22.38 -16.37
CA ASN A 279 -1.87 22.23 -17.30
C ASN A 279 -1.78 20.93 -18.09
N ALA A 280 -0.58 20.48 -18.50
CA ALA A 280 -0.42 19.22 -19.22
C ALA A 280 -0.89 18.02 -18.37
N VAL A 281 -0.63 18.03 -17.06
CA VAL A 281 -1.13 17.00 -16.13
C VAL A 281 -2.66 17.05 -16.04
N ALA A 282 -3.25 18.23 -15.86
CA ALA A 282 -4.71 18.37 -15.81
C ALA A 282 -5.39 17.93 -17.12
N GLU A 283 -4.80 18.26 -18.29
CA GLU A 283 -5.33 17.95 -19.62
C GLU A 283 -5.15 16.47 -20.05
N TYR A 284 -4.41 15.67 -19.30
CA TYR A 284 -4.43 14.21 -19.46
C TYR A 284 -5.74 13.60 -18.93
N LYS A 285 -6.45 14.34 -18.07
CA LYS A 285 -7.81 14.12 -17.55
C LYS A 285 -8.03 12.89 -16.68
N ALA A 286 -7.58 11.72 -17.09
CA ALA A 286 -7.76 10.48 -16.35
C ALA A 286 -6.49 9.63 -16.38
N TYR A 287 -6.12 9.10 -15.21
CA TYR A 287 -4.94 8.28 -15.00
C TYR A 287 -5.32 6.91 -14.46
N THR A 288 -4.88 5.86 -15.14
CA THR A 288 -4.96 4.49 -14.64
C THR A 288 -3.76 4.16 -13.76
N ALA A 289 -3.76 3.01 -13.08
CA ALA A 289 -2.63 2.58 -12.28
C ALA A 289 -1.31 2.51 -13.08
N GLY A 290 -1.38 2.13 -14.36
CA GLY A 290 -0.22 2.15 -15.26
C GLY A 290 0.30 3.56 -15.54
N ASP A 291 -0.57 4.56 -15.64
CA ASP A 291 -0.18 5.95 -15.88
C ASP A 291 0.43 6.64 -14.65
N ILE A 292 0.09 6.19 -13.43
CA ILE A 292 0.55 6.84 -12.19
C ILE A 292 2.08 6.86 -12.10
N VAL A 293 2.76 5.80 -12.51
CA VAL A 293 4.23 5.78 -12.48
C VAL A 293 4.83 6.84 -13.40
N ASP A 294 4.28 7.00 -14.62
CA ASP A 294 4.73 8.03 -15.57
C ASP A 294 4.44 9.44 -15.03
N LEU A 295 3.24 9.62 -14.46
CA LEU A 295 2.82 10.87 -13.84
C LEU A 295 3.75 11.29 -12.71
N LEU A 296 4.12 10.37 -11.84
CA LEU A 296 5.01 10.66 -10.71
C LEU A 296 6.46 10.89 -11.15
N ASN A 297 6.92 10.22 -12.21
CA ASN A 297 8.22 10.54 -12.80
C ASN A 297 8.25 11.98 -13.37
N TYR A 298 7.11 12.46 -13.86
CA TYR A 298 6.98 13.83 -14.35
C TYR A 298 6.88 14.86 -13.21
N VAL A 299 6.06 14.58 -12.20
CA VAL A 299 5.75 15.51 -11.10
C VAL A 299 6.84 15.54 -10.00
N ALA A 300 7.46 14.40 -9.72
CA ALA A 300 8.38 14.21 -8.60
C ALA A 300 9.60 13.34 -9.00
N PRO A 301 10.42 13.78 -9.98
CA PRO A 301 11.46 12.95 -10.58
C PRO A 301 12.56 12.51 -9.60
N LYS A 302 12.97 13.32 -8.62
CA LYS A 302 14.03 12.90 -7.68
C LYS A 302 13.52 11.84 -6.72
N MET A 303 12.29 12.02 -6.24
CA MET A 303 11.61 11.00 -5.43
C MET A 303 11.50 9.68 -6.21
N MET A 304 11.03 9.73 -7.46
CA MET A 304 10.88 8.52 -8.26
C MET A 304 12.21 7.88 -8.65
N ALA A 305 13.27 8.65 -8.86
CA ALA A 305 14.62 8.11 -9.06
C ALA A 305 15.08 7.30 -7.84
N ARG A 306 14.87 7.83 -6.62
CA ARG A 306 15.16 7.12 -5.37
C ARG A 306 14.29 5.88 -5.19
N GLY A 307 12.98 6.00 -5.39
CA GLY A 307 12.05 4.90 -5.22
C GLY A 307 12.29 3.77 -6.22
N SER A 308 12.50 4.09 -7.50
CA SER A 308 12.69 3.12 -8.58
C SER A 308 14.02 2.37 -8.52
N ALA A 309 14.97 2.85 -7.70
CA ALA A 309 16.18 2.11 -7.34
C ALA A 309 15.88 0.92 -6.40
N HIS A 310 14.80 1.01 -5.61
CA HIS A 310 14.47 0.04 -4.57
C HIS A 310 13.14 -0.69 -4.73
N PHE A 311 12.25 -0.21 -5.60
CA PHE A 311 10.93 -0.79 -5.81
C PHE A 311 10.62 -0.96 -7.29
N SER A 312 9.66 -1.83 -7.55
CA SER A 312 9.15 -2.12 -8.88
C SER A 312 7.63 -2.25 -8.83
N TYR A 313 6.99 -1.96 -9.97
CA TYR A 313 5.54 -1.85 -10.09
C TYR A 313 4.97 -2.76 -11.18
N GLY A 314 5.82 -3.61 -11.77
CA GLY A 314 5.49 -4.42 -12.93
C GLY A 314 4.84 -5.76 -12.61
N ILE A 315 4.65 -6.55 -13.67
CA ILE A 315 4.33 -7.98 -13.62
C ILE A 315 5.41 -8.72 -14.38
N ALA A 316 5.99 -9.74 -13.76
CA ALA A 316 6.96 -10.54 -14.47
C ALA A 316 6.29 -11.32 -15.60
N ALA A 317 6.79 -11.20 -16.84
CA ALA A 317 6.42 -12.14 -17.90
C ALA A 317 7.02 -13.52 -17.64
N ASN A 318 8.32 -13.56 -17.31
CA ASN A 318 9.07 -14.76 -16.94
C ASN A 318 9.82 -14.52 -15.62
N LEU A 319 9.43 -15.19 -14.53
CA LEU A 319 10.06 -15.03 -13.20
C LEU A 319 11.48 -15.62 -13.11
N ASP A 320 11.96 -16.32 -14.14
CA ASP A 320 13.33 -16.85 -14.20
C ASP A 320 14.32 -15.89 -14.88
N ASP A 321 13.86 -14.71 -15.30
CA ASP A 321 14.75 -13.66 -15.82
C ASP A 321 15.77 -13.23 -14.73
N PRO A 322 17.08 -13.26 -15.02
CA PRO A 322 18.14 -12.88 -14.08
C PRO A 322 17.96 -11.50 -13.44
N LYS A 323 17.23 -10.58 -14.07
CA LYS A 323 16.99 -9.24 -13.50
C LYS A 323 16.26 -9.30 -12.15
N TYR A 324 15.39 -10.30 -11.93
CA TYR A 324 14.65 -10.47 -10.66
C TYR A 324 15.54 -10.94 -9.51
N ALA A 325 16.83 -11.22 -9.76
CA ALA A 325 17.82 -11.40 -8.71
C ALA A 325 18.22 -10.08 -8.01
N HIS A 326 17.80 -8.92 -8.53
CA HIS A 326 18.06 -7.63 -7.89
C HIS A 326 17.03 -7.30 -6.81
N TYR A 327 17.46 -6.71 -5.69
CA TYR A 327 16.62 -6.46 -4.52
C TYR A 327 15.40 -5.57 -4.78
N LYS A 328 15.44 -4.75 -5.83
CA LYS A 328 14.33 -3.86 -6.21
C LYS A 328 13.01 -4.59 -6.50
N TYR A 329 13.08 -5.87 -6.84
CA TYR A 329 11.92 -6.68 -7.24
C TYR A 329 11.36 -7.55 -6.12
N TRP A 330 12.09 -7.70 -5.01
CA TRP A 330 11.79 -8.73 -4.00
C TRP A 330 10.58 -8.40 -3.13
N SER A 331 10.22 -7.12 -3.05
CA SER A 331 9.02 -6.65 -2.37
C SER A 331 7.76 -6.72 -3.23
N ASN A 332 7.88 -6.85 -4.56
CA ASN A 332 6.74 -6.96 -5.45
C ASN A 332 6.33 -8.44 -5.61
N PRO A 333 5.17 -8.87 -5.07
CA PRO A 333 4.72 -10.25 -5.14
C PRO A 333 4.37 -10.72 -6.57
N LEU A 334 4.26 -9.81 -7.54
CA LEU A 334 4.06 -10.11 -8.96
C LEU A 334 5.37 -10.26 -9.74
N GLU A 335 6.52 -10.05 -9.10
CA GLU A 335 7.86 -10.15 -9.70
C GLU A 335 8.82 -11.03 -8.88
N THR A 336 8.35 -11.64 -7.79
CA THR A 336 9.12 -12.56 -6.96
C THR A 336 8.40 -13.90 -6.79
N LYS A 337 9.17 -14.95 -6.48
CA LYS A 337 8.66 -16.30 -6.17
C LYS A 337 8.69 -16.50 -4.66
N LEU A 338 7.66 -17.15 -4.11
CA LEU A 338 7.72 -17.70 -2.75
C LEU A 338 8.85 -18.74 -2.63
N PRO A 339 9.41 -18.92 -1.42
CA PRO A 339 10.54 -19.81 -1.21
C PRO A 339 10.19 -21.29 -1.45
N ASN A 340 11.22 -22.12 -1.59
CA ASN A 340 11.03 -23.56 -1.69
C ASN A 340 10.86 -24.21 -0.31
N ALA A 341 9.68 -24.04 0.29
CA ALA A 341 9.40 -24.46 1.66
C ALA A 341 8.04 -25.17 1.80
N THR A 342 7.94 -26.43 1.37
CA THR A 342 6.66 -27.17 1.28
C THR A 342 5.91 -27.33 2.62
N ASP A 343 6.65 -27.35 3.74
CA ASP A 343 6.08 -27.51 5.09
C ASP A 343 5.70 -26.18 5.76
N MET A 344 6.04 -25.06 5.12
CA MET A 344 5.68 -23.71 5.57
C MET A 344 4.21 -23.43 5.24
N GLU A 345 3.60 -22.58 6.07
CA GLU A 345 2.21 -22.14 5.90
C GLU A 345 2.14 -20.62 5.86
N ILE A 346 1.25 -20.07 5.04
CA ILE A 346 0.96 -18.63 4.98
C ILE A 346 -0.50 -18.42 5.32
N PHE A 347 -0.76 -17.62 6.35
CA PHE A 347 -2.09 -17.11 6.67
C PHE A 347 -2.16 -15.64 6.26
N SER A 348 -3.20 -15.26 5.54
CA SER A 348 -3.50 -13.87 5.21
C SER A 348 -4.82 -13.48 5.84
N MET A 349 -4.74 -12.55 6.78
CA MET A 349 -5.81 -12.12 7.67
C MET A 349 -6.02 -10.64 7.48
N TYR A 350 -7.24 -10.22 7.15
CA TYR A 350 -7.55 -8.82 6.89
C TYR A 350 -9.03 -8.52 7.10
N GLY A 351 -9.33 -7.23 7.32
CA GLY A 351 -10.68 -6.75 7.49
C GLY A 351 -11.40 -6.56 6.17
N VAL A 352 -12.73 -6.68 6.22
CA VAL A 352 -13.64 -6.44 5.09
C VAL A 352 -14.90 -5.74 5.59
N GLY A 353 -15.64 -5.14 4.66
CA GLY A 353 -16.90 -4.45 4.92
C GLY A 353 -16.75 -2.97 5.27
N ILE A 354 -15.55 -2.39 5.14
CA ILE A 354 -15.30 -0.98 5.45
C ILE A 354 -15.03 -0.20 4.15
N PRO A 355 -15.77 0.90 3.88
CA PRO A 355 -15.47 1.79 2.76
C PRO A 355 -14.01 2.27 2.81
N THR A 356 -13.25 1.94 1.77
CA THR A 356 -11.80 2.15 1.70
C THR A 356 -11.42 2.87 0.42
N GLU A 357 -10.53 3.84 0.51
CA GLU A 357 -10.18 4.72 -0.60
C GLU A 357 -9.59 3.97 -1.80
N ARG A 358 -10.09 4.28 -3.01
CA ARG A 358 -9.76 3.57 -4.25
C ARG A 358 -9.32 4.47 -5.40
N ALA A 359 -9.95 5.62 -5.54
CA ALA A 359 -9.74 6.56 -6.63
C ALA A 359 -10.19 7.97 -6.21
N TYR A 360 -9.73 8.99 -6.93
CA TYR A 360 -9.89 10.38 -6.55
C TYR A 360 -10.33 11.27 -7.71
N VAL A 361 -11.22 12.21 -7.40
CA VAL A 361 -11.56 13.34 -8.26
C VAL A 361 -10.72 14.54 -7.83
N TYR A 362 -9.87 15.00 -8.74
CA TYR A 362 -9.02 16.15 -8.55
C TYR A 362 -9.53 17.37 -9.32
N ARG A 363 -9.11 18.54 -8.86
CA ARG A 363 -9.21 19.81 -9.58
C ARG A 363 -7.89 20.55 -9.48
N GLN A 364 -7.64 21.42 -10.46
CA GLN A 364 -6.52 22.34 -10.41
C GLN A 364 -6.79 23.44 -9.38
N SER A 365 -5.78 23.76 -8.56
CA SER A 365 -5.83 24.86 -7.60
C SER A 365 -5.84 26.20 -8.34
N PRO A 366 -6.69 27.16 -7.95
CA PRO A 366 -6.67 28.51 -8.51
C PRO A 366 -5.39 29.28 -8.15
N TYR A 367 -4.61 28.79 -7.17
CA TYR A 367 -3.33 29.37 -6.73
C TYR A 367 -2.14 28.48 -7.05
N ALA A 368 -2.23 27.67 -8.12
CA ALA A 368 -1.21 26.74 -8.57
C ALA A 368 0.17 27.39 -8.89
N GLU A 369 0.25 28.72 -8.90
CA GLU A 369 1.49 29.48 -9.10
C GLU A 369 2.40 29.50 -7.85
N CYS A 370 1.82 29.48 -6.64
CA CYS A 370 2.58 29.57 -5.38
C CYS A 370 2.34 28.39 -4.41
N TYR A 371 1.39 27.52 -4.72
CA TYR A 371 0.94 26.44 -3.82
C TYR A 371 0.73 25.15 -4.61
N ILE A 372 0.48 24.06 -3.88
CA ILE A 372 0.18 22.73 -4.42
C ILE A 372 -0.87 22.84 -5.54
N PRO A 373 -0.53 22.44 -6.77
CA PRO A 373 -1.34 22.77 -7.96
C PRO A 373 -2.57 21.88 -8.13
N PHE A 374 -2.65 20.76 -7.40
CA PHE A 374 -3.74 19.79 -7.51
C PHE A 374 -4.35 19.53 -6.14
N GLN A 375 -5.67 19.56 -6.06
CA GLN A 375 -6.40 19.30 -4.82
C GLN A 375 -7.54 18.34 -5.11
N ILE A 376 -7.86 17.49 -4.14
CA ILE A 376 -9.08 16.68 -4.19
C ILE A 376 -10.27 17.65 -4.26
N ASP A 377 -11.16 17.41 -5.22
CA ASP A 377 -12.37 18.19 -5.37
C ASP A 377 -13.42 17.73 -4.35
N THR A 378 -13.39 18.34 -3.17
CA THR A 378 -14.35 18.02 -2.09
C THR A 378 -15.79 18.38 -2.44
N SER A 379 -16.03 19.14 -3.52
CA SER A 379 -17.39 19.39 -4.02
C SER A 379 -17.94 18.22 -4.84
N ALA A 380 -17.08 17.28 -5.24
CA ALA A 380 -17.46 16.09 -5.98
C ALA A 380 -18.01 15.01 -5.03
N SER A 381 -19.29 15.13 -4.69
CA SER A 381 -20.04 14.12 -3.91
C SER A 381 -21.29 13.66 -4.67
N GLU A 382 -21.69 12.41 -4.49
CA GLU A 382 -23.01 11.93 -4.94
C GLU A 382 -24.04 12.10 -3.82
N GLU A 383 -25.24 12.57 -4.17
CA GLU A 383 -26.32 12.83 -3.20
C GLU A 383 -27.20 11.59 -2.94
N ASP A 384 -27.03 10.53 -3.75
CA ASP A 384 -27.94 9.37 -3.79
C ASP A 384 -27.45 8.19 -2.92
N GLY A 385 -28.36 7.28 -2.56
CA GLY A 385 -28.16 6.24 -1.52
C GLY A 385 -27.03 5.22 -1.74
N ASP A 386 -26.44 5.17 -2.93
CA ASP A 386 -25.29 4.33 -3.30
C ASP A 386 -24.01 5.19 -3.33
N MET A 387 -23.69 5.89 -2.23
CA MET A 387 -22.61 6.91 -2.15
C MET A 387 -21.19 6.34 -2.33
N CYS A 388 -20.83 5.89 -3.54
CA CYS A 388 -19.47 5.46 -3.88
C CYS A 388 -18.48 6.62 -3.83
N LEU A 389 -18.95 7.83 -4.18
CA LEU A 389 -18.18 9.06 -4.26
C LEU A 389 -18.59 10.05 -3.18
N ARG A 390 -17.66 10.38 -2.28
CA ARG A 390 -17.85 11.37 -1.24
C ARG A 390 -16.62 12.25 -1.11
N ASP A 391 -16.82 13.55 -1.10
CA ASP A 391 -15.79 14.58 -0.92
C ASP A 391 -14.59 14.39 -1.88
N GLY A 392 -14.88 13.97 -3.12
CA GLY A 392 -13.89 13.70 -4.15
C GLY A 392 -13.19 12.34 -4.05
N VAL A 393 -13.62 11.45 -3.15
CA VAL A 393 -13.02 10.14 -2.92
C VAL A 393 -13.99 9.03 -3.29
N PHE A 394 -13.56 8.15 -4.19
CA PHE A 394 -14.23 6.90 -4.48
C PHE A 394 -13.76 5.81 -3.52
N THR A 395 -14.71 5.04 -2.99
CA THR A 395 -14.44 3.95 -2.04
C THR A 395 -14.83 2.58 -2.60
N VAL A 396 -14.11 1.55 -2.16
CA VAL A 396 -14.39 0.11 -2.37
C VAL A 396 -14.31 -0.65 -1.06
N ASP A 397 -14.57 -1.96 -1.10
CA ASP A 397 -14.42 -2.82 0.07
C ASP A 397 -12.96 -2.91 0.53
N GLY A 398 -12.75 -2.89 1.85
CA GLY A 398 -11.43 -2.96 2.48
C GLY A 398 -11.49 -2.82 3.99
N ASP A 399 -10.38 -2.39 4.58
CA ASP A 399 -10.17 -2.26 6.02
C ASP A 399 -10.01 -0.80 6.49
N GLU A 400 -10.58 0.17 5.75
CA GLU A 400 -10.41 1.63 5.89
C GLU A 400 -9.11 2.17 5.26
N THR A 401 -8.05 1.36 5.21
CA THR A 401 -6.73 1.80 4.71
C THR A 401 -6.39 1.15 3.38
N VAL A 402 -6.56 -0.17 3.27
CA VAL A 402 -6.11 -0.99 2.16
C VAL A 402 -7.31 -1.69 1.52
N PRO A 403 -7.51 -1.56 0.19
CA PRO A 403 -8.57 -2.29 -0.51
C PRO A 403 -8.38 -3.81 -0.43
N VAL A 404 -9.48 -4.57 -0.39
CA VAL A 404 -9.46 -6.05 -0.40
C VAL A 404 -8.66 -6.60 -1.58
N LEU A 405 -8.73 -5.95 -2.75
CA LEU A 405 -7.92 -6.31 -3.91
C LEU A 405 -6.44 -6.43 -3.54
N SER A 406 -5.89 -5.46 -2.81
CA SER A 406 -4.48 -5.41 -2.46
C SER A 406 -4.10 -6.42 -1.37
N MET A 407 -4.97 -6.65 -0.39
CA MET A 407 -4.70 -7.59 0.71
C MET A 407 -4.91 -9.05 0.32
N GLY A 408 -5.92 -9.31 -0.50
CA GLY A 408 -6.45 -10.64 -0.76
C GLY A 408 -5.95 -11.29 -2.04
N PHE A 409 -5.69 -10.53 -3.12
CA PHE A 409 -5.48 -11.11 -4.45
C PHE A 409 -4.36 -12.15 -4.50
N MET A 410 -3.21 -11.85 -3.90
CA MET A 410 -2.08 -12.77 -3.92
C MET A 410 -2.41 -14.07 -3.19
N SER A 411 -3.04 -14.03 -2.03
CA SER A 411 -3.38 -15.26 -1.29
C SER A 411 -4.56 -16.01 -1.89
N ALA A 412 -5.56 -15.32 -2.44
CA ALA A 412 -6.73 -15.92 -3.06
C ALA A 412 -6.46 -16.51 -4.45
N LYS A 413 -5.51 -15.94 -5.21
CA LYS A 413 -5.21 -16.31 -6.61
C LYS A 413 -3.73 -16.55 -6.84
N GLY A 414 -2.88 -15.56 -6.58
CA GLY A 414 -1.46 -15.58 -6.96
C GLY A 414 -0.66 -16.74 -6.34
N TRP A 415 -0.95 -17.09 -5.09
CA TRP A 415 -0.26 -18.07 -4.27
C TRP A 415 -1.14 -19.29 -3.93
N ARG A 416 -2.37 -19.35 -4.45
CA ARG A 416 -3.29 -20.45 -4.14
C ARG A 416 -2.88 -21.72 -4.87
N GLY A 417 -2.40 -22.70 -4.10
CA GLY A 417 -1.87 -23.94 -4.65
C GLY A 417 -0.52 -23.75 -5.35
N LYS A 418 -0.21 -24.61 -6.32
CA LYS A 418 1.05 -24.52 -7.07
C LYS A 418 0.88 -23.58 -8.28
N THR A 419 1.56 -22.44 -8.24
CA THR A 419 1.49 -21.41 -9.28
C THR A 419 2.89 -20.95 -9.69
N ARG A 420 2.98 -20.05 -10.67
CA ARG A 420 4.25 -19.39 -11.03
C ARG A 420 4.86 -18.57 -9.87
N PHE A 421 4.02 -18.03 -8.98
CA PHE A 421 4.44 -17.23 -7.82
C PHE A 421 4.62 -18.10 -6.56
N ASN A 422 3.96 -19.27 -6.50
CA ASN A 422 4.10 -20.28 -5.44
C ASN A 422 4.56 -21.63 -6.03
N PRO A 423 5.83 -21.74 -6.45
CA PRO A 423 6.32 -22.92 -7.18
C PRO A 423 6.39 -24.18 -6.31
N SER A 424 6.57 -24.03 -4.99
CA SER A 424 6.63 -25.14 -4.03
C SER A 424 5.24 -25.58 -3.55
N GLY A 425 4.18 -24.80 -3.84
CA GLY A 425 2.83 -25.10 -3.39
C GLY A 425 2.67 -24.95 -1.87
N ILE A 426 3.35 -23.96 -1.27
CA ILE A 426 3.16 -23.56 0.13
C ILE A 426 1.66 -23.42 0.42
N LYS A 427 1.21 -23.99 1.53
CA LYS A 427 -0.20 -23.89 1.92
C LYS A 427 -0.54 -22.44 2.26
N ASN A 428 -1.60 -21.94 1.64
CA ASN A 428 -2.07 -20.58 1.83
C ASN A 428 -3.52 -20.61 2.32
N TYR A 429 -3.80 -19.88 3.40
CA TYR A 429 -5.12 -19.71 3.99
C TYR A 429 -5.48 -18.24 4.04
N VAL A 430 -6.74 -17.93 3.71
CA VAL A 430 -7.31 -16.59 3.77
C VAL A 430 -8.37 -16.57 4.86
N ARG A 431 -8.34 -15.53 5.69
CA ARG A 431 -9.39 -15.26 6.68
C ARG A 431 -9.77 -13.79 6.63
N GLU A 432 -10.99 -13.54 6.20
CA GLU A 432 -11.61 -12.22 6.20
C GLU A 432 -12.33 -12.01 7.53
N TYR A 433 -12.19 -10.81 8.10
CA TYR A 433 -12.87 -10.39 9.32
C TYR A 433 -13.89 -9.32 8.96
N GLU A 434 -15.17 -9.67 9.01
CA GLU A 434 -16.24 -8.68 8.82
C GLU A 434 -16.18 -7.63 9.92
N HIS A 435 -16.21 -6.36 9.52
CA HIS A 435 -16.24 -5.25 10.47
C HIS A 435 -17.56 -5.22 11.25
N ALA A 436 -17.45 -5.23 12.58
CA ALA A 436 -18.53 -4.89 13.49
C ALA A 436 -18.14 -3.66 14.32
N PRO A 437 -18.82 -2.51 14.14
CA PRO A 437 -18.50 -1.30 14.90
C PRO A 437 -18.82 -1.49 16.39
N PRO A 438 -18.08 -0.84 17.31
CA PRO A 438 -18.35 -0.91 18.74
C PRO A 438 -19.78 -0.45 19.05
N SER A 439 -20.42 -1.13 20.00
CA SER A 439 -21.82 -0.91 20.37
C SER A 439 -22.04 0.48 20.96
N ASN A 440 -21.04 1.03 21.67
CA ASN A 440 -21.10 2.32 22.36
C ASN A 440 -19.73 3.05 22.35
N PHE A 441 -19.75 4.39 22.46
CA PHE A 441 -18.54 5.25 22.50
C PHE A 441 -17.57 4.93 23.65
N LEU A 442 -18.07 4.34 24.74
CA LEU A 442 -17.27 3.94 25.91
C LEU A 442 -16.46 2.65 25.69
N GLU A 443 -16.77 1.89 24.64
CA GLU A 443 -16.13 0.61 24.33
C GLU A 443 -14.75 0.80 23.66
N GLY A 444 -14.38 2.04 23.31
CA GLY A 444 -13.10 2.34 22.67
C GLY A 444 -13.01 1.78 21.25
N ARG A 445 -11.85 1.20 20.90
CA ARG A 445 -11.68 0.42 19.66
C ARG A 445 -12.45 -0.88 19.80
N GLY A 446 -13.32 -1.18 18.84
CA GLY A 446 -14.23 -2.31 18.95
C GLY A 446 -13.48 -3.64 18.93
N THR A 447 -13.77 -4.53 19.86
CA THR A 447 -13.22 -5.91 19.95
C THR A 447 -13.61 -6.82 18.77
N GLN A 448 -14.33 -6.27 17.79
CA GLN A 448 -14.74 -6.90 16.53
C GLN A 448 -14.57 -5.96 15.32
N SER A 449 -13.76 -4.89 15.46
CA SER A 449 -13.47 -3.94 14.40
C SER A 449 -12.49 -4.52 13.36
N GLY A 450 -12.97 -4.72 12.13
CA GLY A 450 -12.12 -5.08 10.98
C GLY A 450 -11.23 -3.94 10.48
N ALA A 451 -11.09 -2.82 11.19
CA ALA A 451 -10.25 -1.71 10.72
C ALA A 451 -8.75 -2.10 10.71
N HIS A 452 -7.97 -1.46 9.84
CA HIS A 452 -6.58 -1.83 9.50
C HIS A 452 -5.67 -2.07 10.72
N VAL A 453 -5.81 -1.26 11.77
CA VAL A 453 -5.05 -1.39 13.02
C VAL A 453 -5.80 -2.23 14.05
N ASP A 454 -7.12 -2.03 14.17
CA ASP A 454 -7.95 -2.68 15.18
C ASP A 454 -8.05 -4.20 14.98
N ILE A 455 -7.84 -4.71 13.77
CA ILE A 455 -7.79 -6.16 13.52
C ILE A 455 -6.76 -6.88 14.41
N MET A 456 -5.71 -6.18 14.84
CA MET A 456 -4.72 -6.70 15.79
C MET A 456 -5.32 -7.03 17.16
N GLU A 457 -6.44 -6.41 17.52
CA GLU A 457 -7.14 -6.60 18.80
C GLU A 457 -8.07 -7.81 18.80
N ILE A 458 -8.44 -8.34 17.62
CA ILE A 458 -9.30 -9.52 17.44
C ILE A 458 -8.47 -10.80 17.25
N LEU A 459 -7.16 -10.65 17.04
CA LEU A 459 -6.27 -11.76 16.78
C LEU A 459 -5.76 -12.35 18.09
N LEU A 460 -6.14 -13.63 18.30
CA LEU A 460 -5.96 -14.43 19.52
C LEU A 460 -6.83 -13.96 20.68
#